data_AF-A0A1G7N853-F1
#
_entry.id   AF-A0A1G7N853-F1
#
_cell.length_a   1.000
_cell.length_b   1.000
_cell.length_c   1.000
_cell.angle_alpha   90.00
_cell.angle_beta   90.00
_cell.angle_gamma   90.00
#
_symmetry.space_group_name_H-M   'P 1'
#
loop_
_entity.id
_entity.type
_entity.pdbx_description
1 polymer ?
#
loop_
_entity_poly.entity_id
_entity_poly.type
_entity_poly.pdbx_seq_one_letter_code
_entity_poly.pdbx_strand_id
1 'polypeptide(L)' 'MEEIDMYPEPSGGWIMICPCGAKEIHGRQATRWKTFELRWLDKRHYRLMCLECGHVTDRGVQQQAMNG' A
#
# COMPACT_ATOMS: atom_id res chain seq x y z
N MET A 1 12.50 6.86 -10.23
CA MET A 1 12.58 5.99 -9.04
C MET A 1 11.22 5.35 -8.95
N GLU A 2 11.14 4.02 -9.10
CA GLU A 2 9.85 3.32 -9.16
C GLU A 2 9.25 3.27 -7.75
N GLU A 3 7.94 3.53 -7.65
CA GLU A 3 7.21 3.56 -6.39
C GLU A 3 6.56 2.20 -6.09
N ILE A 4 6.18 1.95 -4.84
CA ILE A 4 5.31 0.81 -4.51
C ILE A 4 3.92 1.09 -5.05
N ASP A 5 3.43 0.22 -5.92
CA ASP A 5 2.09 0.30 -6.46
C ASP A 5 1.05 -0.29 -5.50
N MET A 6 -0.10 0.38 -5.43
CA MET A 6 -1.22 0.03 -4.57
C MET A 6 -2.52 0.15 -5.37
N TYR A 7 -3.26 -0.96 -5.49
CA TYR A 7 -4.52 -1.02 -6.25
C TYR A 7 -5.65 -1.56 -5.37
N PRO A 8 -6.89 -1.05 -5.51
CA PRO A 8 -8.04 -1.66 -4.88
C PRO A 8 -8.34 -3.02 -5.54
N GLU A 9 -8.63 -4.03 -4.73
CA GLU A 9 -9.08 -5.34 -5.18
C GLU A 9 -10.63 -5.37 -5.21
N PRO A 10 -11.27 -5.93 -6.25
CA PRO A 10 -12.73 -5.90 -6.42
C PRO A 10 -13.54 -6.43 -5.24
N SER A 11 -13.00 -7.37 -4.46
CA SER A 11 -13.66 -7.98 -3.30
C SER A 11 -13.50 -7.16 -2.01
N GLY A 12 -12.96 -5.94 -2.10
CA GLY A 12 -12.80 -4.99 -0.99
C GLY A 12 -11.47 -5.10 -0.25
N GLY A 13 -10.44 -5.58 -0.95
CA GLY A 13 -9.05 -5.62 -0.47
C GLY A 13 -8.13 -4.63 -1.18
N TRP A 14 -6.83 -4.86 -1.03
CA TRP A 14 -5.78 -4.08 -1.68
C TRP A 14 -4.67 -4.99 -2.20
N ILE A 15 -4.14 -4.68 -3.38
CA ILE A 15 -2.98 -5.35 -3.97
C ILE A 15 -1.81 -4.39 -3.90
N MET A 16 -0.71 -4.85 -3.31
CA MET A 16 0.55 -4.11 -3.17
C MET A 16 1.62 -4.80 -4.01
N ILE A 17 2.38 -4.01 -4.78
CA ILE A 17 3.48 -4.51 -5.61
C ILE A 17 4.69 -3.61 -5.43
N CYS A 18 5.79 -4.18 -4.98
CA CYS A 18 7.07 -3.51 -4.89
C CYS A 18 7.85 -3.70 -6.20
N PRO A 19 8.64 -2.70 -6.66
CA PRO A 19 9.53 -2.87 -7.80
C PRO A 19 10.59 -3.98 -7.61
N CYS A 20 10.85 -4.42 -6.38
CA CYS A 20 11.72 -5.57 -6.12
C CYS A 20 11.07 -6.93 -6.47
N GLY A 21 9.80 -6.95 -6.87
CA GLY A 21 9.01 -8.15 -7.17
C GLY A 21 8.17 -8.67 -6.00
N ALA A 22 8.33 -8.12 -4.79
CA ALA A 22 7.50 -8.48 -3.65
C ALA A 22 6.04 -8.05 -3.88
N LYS A 23 5.08 -8.90 -3.51
CA LYS A 23 3.65 -8.65 -3.72
C LYS A 23 2.82 -9.17 -2.56
N GLU A 24 1.77 -8.45 -2.21
CA GLU A 24 0.84 -8.85 -1.16
C GLU A 24 -0.58 -8.48 -1.55
N ILE A 25 -1.50 -9.43 -1.38
CA ILE A 25 -2.94 -9.19 -1.54
C ILE A 25 -3.54 -9.19 -0.14
N HIS A 26 -4.01 -8.02 0.28
CA HIS A 26 -4.65 -7.81 1.56
C HIS A 26 -6.16 -7.83 1.39
N GLY A 27 -6.77 -8.99 1.64
CA GLY A 27 -8.22 -9.13 1.59
C GLY A 27 -8.91 -8.41 2.76
N ARG A 28 -10.22 -8.13 2.63
CA ARG A 28 -11.03 -7.42 3.62
C ARG A 28 -11.01 -8.01 5.05
N GLN A 29 -10.67 -9.29 5.20
CA GLN A 29 -10.60 -10.00 6.49
C GLN A 29 -9.17 -10.15 7.04
N ALA A 30 -8.15 -9.75 6.27
CA ALA A 30 -6.78 -9.79 6.75
C ALA A 30 -6.56 -8.64 7.74
N THR A 31 -6.09 -8.95 8.94
CA THR A 31 -5.90 -7.95 10.01
C THR A 31 -4.49 -7.36 10.02
N ARG A 32 -3.54 -7.95 9.28
CA ARG A 32 -2.14 -7.51 9.23
C ARG A 32 -1.51 -7.72 7.85
N TRP A 33 -0.74 -6.74 7.44
CA TRP A 33 0.21 -6.83 6.33
C TRP A 33 1.46 -7.57 6.80
N LYS A 34 2.00 -8.47 5.97
CA LYS A 34 3.19 -9.28 6.27
C LYS A 34 4.40 -8.87 5.45
N THR A 35 4.18 -8.50 4.19
CA THR A 35 5.26 -8.13 3.26
C THR A 35 5.45 -6.62 3.21
N PHE A 36 4.40 -5.87 3.54
CA PHE A 36 4.43 -4.42 3.58
C PHE A 36 4.09 -3.90 4.97
N GLU A 37 4.62 -2.72 5.30
CA GLU A 37 4.18 -1.93 6.44
C GLU A 37 3.58 -0.62 5.94
N LEU A 38 2.39 -0.27 6.44
CA LEU A 38 1.79 1.04 6.24
C LEU A 38 1.84 1.81 7.55
N ARG A 39 2.44 3.00 7.53
CA ARG A 39 2.50 3.90 8.68
C ARG A 39 2.00 5.28 8.31
N TRP A 40 1.03 5.78 9.07
CA TRP A 40 0.61 7.19 8.97
C TRP A 40 1.74 8.10 9.49
N LEU A 41 2.16 9.05 8.66
CA LEU A 41 3.10 10.11 9.03
C LEU A 41 2.35 11.31 9.60
N ASP A 42 1.20 11.64 9.02
CA ASP A 42 0.23 12.60 9.54
C ASP A 42 -1.19 12.25 9.05
N LYS A 43 -2.17 13.15 9.23
CA LYS A 43 -3.57 12.91 8.84
C LYS A 43 -3.80 12.71 7.34
N ARG A 44 -2.86 13.12 6.50
CA ARG A 44 -2.95 13.08 5.03
C ARG A 44 -1.74 12.45 4.38
N HIS A 45 -0.73 12.00 5.11
CA HIS A 45 0.42 11.32 4.55
C HIS A 45 0.61 9.97 5.21
N TYR A 46 0.87 8.96 4.39
CA TYR A 46 1.25 7.64 4.84
C TYR A 46 2.50 7.18 4.10
N ARG A 47 3.28 6.38 4.80
CA ARG A 47 4.48 5.72 4.32
C ARG A 47 4.18 4.24 4.10
N LEU A 48 4.54 3.75 2.94
CA LEU A 48 4.58 2.34 2.59
C LEU A 48 6.02 1.87 2.62
N MET A 49 6.29 0.77 3.31
CA MET A 49 7.60 0.13 3.34
C MET A 49 7.48 -1.33 2.92
N CYS A 50 8.31 -1.77 1.98
CA CYS A 50 8.49 -3.18 1.67
C CYS A 50 9.46 -3.80 2.69
N LEU A 51 9.01 -4.81 3.43
CA LEU A 51 9.81 -5.47 4.46
C LEU A 51 10.85 -6.44 3.88
N GLU A 52 10.72 -6.81 2.59
CA GLU A 52 11.70 -7.68 1.93
C GLU A 52 12.96 -6.94 1.46
N CYS A 53 12.80 -5.77 0.84
CA CYS A 53 13.94 -5.01 0.28
C CYS A 53 14.20 -3.66 0.98
N GLY A 54 13.33 -3.25 1.91
CA GLY A 54 13.42 -1.96 2.59
C GLY A 54 13.04 -0.76 1.72
N HIS A 55 12.47 -0.97 0.54
CA HIS A 55 12.01 0.13 -0.32
C HIS A 55 10.86 0.90 0.36
N VAL A 56 10.88 2.23 0.22
CA VAL A 56 9.93 3.12 0.89
C VAL A 56 9.28 4.05 -0.12
N THR A 57 7.97 4.22 -0.01
CA THR A 57 7.18 5.18 -0.79
C THR A 57 6.33 6.01 0.16
N ASP A 58 6.45 7.33 0.08
CA ASP A 58 5.62 8.27 0.83
C ASP A 58 4.50 8.77 -0.07
N ARG A 59 3.25 8.57 0.33
CA ARG A 59 2.09 9.04 -0.43
C ARG A 59 1.23 9.96 0.40
N GLY A 60 0.78 11.04 -0.23
CA GLY A 60 -0.33 11.83 0.25
C GLY A 60 -1.64 11.12 -0.06
N VAL A 61 -2.59 11.16 0.87
CA VAL A 61 -4.01 10.96 0.62
C VAL A 61 -4.50 12.18 -0.16
N GLN A 62 -4.07 12.30 -1.42
CA GLN A 62 -4.81 13.12 -2.35
C GLN A 62 -6.18 12.47 -2.45
N GLN A 63 -7.25 13.24 -2.24
CA GLN A 63 -8.62 12.78 -2.41
C GLN A 63 -8.80 12.34 -3.87
N GLN A 64 -8.34 11.15 -4.24
CA GLN A 64 -8.89 10.43 -5.36
C GLN A 64 -10.25 9.99 -4.88
N ALA A 65 -11.23 10.84 -5.19
CA ALA A 65 -12.63 10.55 -5.05
C ALA A 65 -12.87 9.08 -5.44
N MET A 66 -13.30 8.29 -4.45
CA MET A 66 -14.13 7.13 -4.73
C MET A 66 -15.38 7.69 -5.41
N ASN A 67 -15.30 7.83 -6.74
CA ASN A 67 -16.45 8.18 -7.57
C ASN A 67 -17.40 6.99 -7.55
N GLY A 68 -18.63 7.25 -7.07
CA GLY A 68 -19.87 6.62 -7.53
C GLY A 68 -20.14 5.21 -7.04
#